data_AF-A0A371ELF3-F1
#
_entry.id   AF-A0A371ELF3-F1
#
_cell.length_a   1.000
_cell.length_b   1.000
_cell.length_c   1.000
_cell.angle_alpha   90.00
_cell.angle_beta   90.00
_cell.angle_gamma   90.00
#
_symmetry.space_group_name_H-M   'P 1'
#
loop_
_entity.id
_entity.type
_entity.pdbx_description
1 polymer ?
#
loop_
_entity_poly.entity_id
_entity_poly.type
_entity_poly.pdbx_seq_one_letter_code
_entity_poly.pdbx_strand_id
1 'polypeptide(L)'
;METNVAEANRLYEDFEPYCKWLTKEGQATLEINLKGFKKEQLKVQTENWGVLTICGERLVDASNNKWSRFHKEIRISKGCDMNAFRAKFSHGVLLISMPKEVVMEKNFICGVETGKRIASIKFAIVVVIVVALGTYIARLDI
;
A
#
# COMPACT_ATOMS: atom_id res chain seq x y z
N MET A 1 16.10 -21.06 -29.02
CA MET A 1 15.53 -20.22 -27.94
C MET A 1 14.95 -21.16 -26.92
N GLU A 2 15.70 -21.42 -25.84
CA GLU A 2 15.30 -22.39 -24.83
C GLU A 2 14.33 -21.72 -23.85
N THR A 3 13.05 -22.08 -23.93
CA THR A 3 12.06 -21.71 -22.91
C THR A 3 12.35 -22.50 -21.64
N ASN A 4 12.76 -21.79 -20.59
CA ASN A 4 13.25 -22.40 -19.36
C ASN A 4 12.11 -23.15 -18.62
N VAL A 5 12.16 -24.49 -18.67
CA VAL A 5 11.12 -25.39 -18.14
C VAL A 5 10.90 -25.20 -16.62
N ALA A 6 11.85 -24.61 -15.90
CA ALA A 6 11.74 -24.30 -14.47
C ALA A 6 10.70 -23.22 -14.11
N GLU A 7 10.17 -22.48 -15.09
CA GLU A 7 9.14 -21.44 -14.84
C GLU A 7 7.70 -21.93 -15.09
N ALA A 8 7.54 -23.01 -15.86
CA ALA A 8 6.25 -23.43 -16.44
C ALA A 8 5.20 -23.96 -15.44
N ASN A 9 5.58 -24.16 -14.17
CA ASN A 9 4.70 -24.71 -13.11
C ASN A 9 4.71 -23.88 -11.81
N ARG A 10 5.10 -22.59 -11.84
CA ARG A 10 5.08 -21.74 -10.64
C ARG A 10 3.65 -21.26 -10.33
N LEU A 11 3.17 -21.57 -9.12
CA LEU A 11 1.88 -21.08 -8.62
C LEU A 11 2.09 -19.76 -7.86
N TYR A 12 1.85 -18.62 -8.53
CA TYR A 12 2.02 -17.30 -7.93
C TYR A 12 0.81 -16.88 -7.07
N GLU A 13 1.11 -16.34 -5.90
CA GLU A 13 0.20 -15.65 -4.99
C GLU A 13 0.60 -14.18 -4.90
N ASP A 14 -0.27 -13.32 -5.43
CA ASP A 14 -0.03 -11.88 -5.52
C ASP A 14 -0.57 -11.18 -4.26
N PHE A 15 0.23 -10.31 -3.66
CA PHE A 15 -0.21 -9.50 -2.50
C PHE A 15 0.20 -8.04 -2.64
N GLU A 16 -0.63 -7.16 -2.09
CA GLU A 16 -0.31 -5.74 -1.93
C GLU A 16 0.40 -5.54 -0.57
N PRO A 17 1.66 -5.08 -0.54
CA PRO A 17 2.37 -4.88 0.72
C PRO A 17 1.83 -3.65 1.45
N TYR A 18 1.68 -3.74 2.77
CA TYR A 18 1.40 -2.57 3.58
C TYR A 18 2.58 -1.58 3.48
N CYS A 19 2.27 -0.31 3.18
CA CYS A 19 3.22 0.78 3.27
C CYS A 19 2.56 2.06 3.79
N LYS A 20 3.40 2.97 4.29
CA LYS A 20 3.01 4.29 4.78
C LYS A 20 4.09 5.33 4.46
N TRP A 21 3.68 6.59 4.38
CA TRP A 21 4.60 7.72 4.30
C TRP A 21 4.94 8.23 5.70
N LEU A 22 6.23 8.44 5.94
CA LEU A 22 6.77 9.07 7.13
C LEU A 22 7.47 10.37 6.72
N THR A 23 7.19 11.46 7.42
CA THR A 23 7.89 12.74 7.22
C THR A 23 8.69 13.07 8.46
N LYS A 24 10.02 13.20 8.32
CA LYS A 24 10.93 13.56 9.41
C LYS A 24 11.87 14.67 8.91
N GLU A 25 11.96 15.78 9.65
CA GLU A 25 12.90 16.88 9.34
C GLU A 25 12.79 17.43 7.89
N GLY A 26 11.57 17.45 7.36
CA GLY A 26 11.25 17.84 5.98
C GLY A 26 11.59 16.79 4.91
N GLN A 27 12.12 15.62 5.29
CA GLN A 27 12.38 14.50 4.39
C GLN A 27 11.22 13.50 4.41
N ALA A 28 10.69 13.17 3.24
CA ALA A 28 9.75 12.07 3.06
C ALA A 28 10.49 10.72 3.00
N THR A 29 10.00 9.73 3.71
CA THR A 29 10.45 8.33 3.65
C THR A 29 9.25 7.41 3.51
N LEU A 30 9.27 6.54 2.52
CA LEU A 30 8.32 5.45 2.39
C LEU A 30 8.79 4.27 3.25
N GLU A 31 7.91 3.73 4.09
CA GLU A 31 8.12 2.45 4.76
C GLU A 31 7.22 1.38 4.11
N ILE A 32 7.80 0.27 3.64
CA ILE A 32 7.09 -0.89 3.07
C ILE A 32 7.39 -2.14 3.90
N ASN A 33 6.32 -2.85 4.27
CA ASN A 33 6.37 -4.06 5.09
C ASN A 33 6.36 -5.31 4.19
N LEU A 34 7.49 -6.01 4.14
CA LEU A 34 7.81 -7.14 3.27
C LEU A 34 8.29 -8.34 4.10
N LYS A 35 7.52 -8.72 5.14
CA LYS A 35 7.91 -9.82 6.05
C LYS A 35 8.18 -11.12 5.29
N GLY A 36 9.32 -11.74 5.60
CA GLY A 36 9.72 -13.01 5.02
C GLY A 36 10.28 -12.93 3.59
N PHE A 37 10.48 -11.73 3.05
CA PHE A 37 11.39 -11.50 1.92
C PHE A 37 12.83 -11.29 2.42
N LYS A 38 13.80 -11.69 1.61
CA LYS A 38 15.23 -11.37 1.78
C LYS A 38 15.64 -10.26 0.81
N LYS A 39 16.78 -9.59 1.06
CA LYS A 39 17.22 -8.43 0.25
C LYS A 39 17.41 -8.80 -1.22
N GLU A 40 17.97 -9.97 -1.48
CA GLU A 40 18.23 -10.56 -2.79
C GLU A 40 16.96 -10.96 -3.57
N GLN A 41 15.79 -11.00 -2.91
CA GLN A 41 14.48 -11.25 -3.51
C GLN A 41 13.74 -9.96 -3.89
N LEU A 42 14.35 -8.79 -3.65
CA LEU A 42 13.75 -7.47 -3.88
C LEU A 42 14.48 -6.74 -5.00
N LYS A 43 13.70 -6.08 -5.88
CA LYS A 43 14.21 -5.20 -6.93
C LYS A 43 13.56 -3.83 -6.77
N VAL A 44 14.39 -2.80 -6.67
CA VAL A 44 13.97 -1.39 -6.65
C VAL A 44 14.51 -0.76 -7.94
N GLN A 45 13.63 -0.19 -8.74
CA GLN A 45 13.94 0.41 -10.04
C GLN A 45 13.34 1.81 -10.13
N THR A 46 14.09 2.74 -10.70
CA THR A 46 13.63 4.08 -11.03
C THR A 46 13.56 4.20 -12.55
N GLU A 47 12.37 4.44 -13.08
CA GLU A 47 12.15 4.67 -14.50
C GLU A 47 12.12 6.17 -14.81
N ASN A 48 12.72 6.54 -15.95
CA ASN A 48 12.97 7.90 -16.42
C ASN A 48 11.74 8.84 -16.40
N TRP A 49 10.53 8.28 -16.39
CA TRP A 49 9.26 9.02 -16.40
C TRP A 49 8.81 9.53 -15.03
N GLY A 50 9.58 9.29 -13.96
CA GLY A 50 9.20 9.64 -12.59
C GLY A 50 8.49 8.50 -11.86
N VAL A 51 8.78 7.24 -12.20
CA VAL A 51 8.15 6.07 -11.56
C VAL A 51 9.20 5.29 -10.77
N LEU A 52 8.92 5.07 -9.49
CA LEU A 52 9.67 4.15 -8.63
C LEU A 52 8.89 2.84 -8.54
N THR A 53 9.49 1.76 -9.05
CA THR A 53 8.91 0.42 -9.05
C THR A 53 9.66 -0.46 -8.06
N ILE A 54 8.94 -0.96 -7.05
CA ILE A 54 9.42 -1.97 -6.11
C ILE A 54 8.70 -3.28 -6.42
N CYS A 55 9.45 -4.33 -6.71
CA CYS A 55 8.90 -5.67 -6.87
C CYS A 55 9.76 -6.70 -6.14
N GLY A 56 9.21 -7.89 -5.94
CA GLY A 56 9.94 -9.00 -5.37
C GLY A 56 9.14 -10.29 -5.43
N GLU A 57 9.87 -11.41 -5.51
CA GLU A 57 9.31 -12.76 -5.61
C GLU A 57 10.05 -13.70 -4.66
N ARG A 58 9.32 -14.59 -3.99
CA ARG A 58 9.90 -15.61 -3.11
C ARG A 58 9.14 -16.93 -3.22
N LEU A 59 9.88 -18.04 -3.16
CA LEU A 59 9.29 -19.35 -2.94
C LEU A 59 8.70 -19.40 -1.51
N VAL A 60 7.45 -19.84 -1.39
CA VAL A 60 6.73 -20.02 -0.12
C VAL A 60 6.70 -21.50 0.27
N ASP A 61 6.45 -22.38 -0.69
CA ASP A 61 6.42 -23.82 -0.50
C ASP A 61 7.01 -24.51 -1.74
N ALA A 62 8.02 -25.36 -1.51
CA ALA A 62 8.72 -26.08 -2.56
C ALA A 62 7.93 -27.28 -3.10
N SER A 63 7.00 -27.84 -2.32
CA SER A 63 6.31 -29.10 -2.61
C SER A 63 5.22 -28.94 -3.67
N ASN A 64 4.60 -27.76 -3.72
CA ASN A 64 3.61 -27.35 -4.71
C ASN A 64 4.12 -26.24 -5.64
N ASN A 65 5.41 -25.89 -5.55
CA ASN A 65 6.03 -24.78 -6.27
C ASN A 65 5.23 -23.46 -6.15
N LYS A 66 4.78 -23.14 -4.93
CA LYS A 66 4.04 -21.90 -4.63
C LYS A 66 5.01 -20.76 -4.37
N TRP A 67 4.80 -19.66 -5.08
CA TRP A 67 5.55 -18.41 -4.97
C TRP A 67 4.65 -17.29 -4.46
N SER A 68 5.21 -16.35 -3.73
CA SER A 68 4.55 -15.10 -3.34
C SER A 68 5.30 -13.95 -4.01
N ARG A 69 4.55 -13.07 -4.68
CA ARG A 69 5.13 -11.90 -5.35
C ARG A 69 4.32 -10.63 -5.08
N PHE A 70 4.97 -9.48 -5.27
CA PHE A 70 4.33 -8.18 -5.25
C PHE A 70 4.94 -7.25 -6.30
N HIS A 71 4.14 -6.27 -6.74
CA HIS A 71 4.56 -5.22 -7.66
C HIS A 71 3.93 -3.90 -7.23
N LYS A 72 4.76 -2.93 -6.84
CA LYS A 72 4.34 -1.63 -6.31
C LYS A 72 4.98 -0.49 -7.11
N GLU A 73 4.14 0.37 -7.67
CA GLU A 73 4.57 1.56 -8.40
C GLU A 73 4.20 2.83 -7.64
N ILE A 74 5.09 3.81 -7.67
CA ILE A 74 4.94 5.11 -7.01
C ILE A 74 5.41 6.17 -7.99
N ARG A 75 4.55 7.12 -8.37
CA ARG A 75 4.98 8.26 -9.17
C ARG A 75 5.52 9.38 -8.27
N ILE A 76 6.47 10.09 -8.84
CA ILE A 76 7.32 11.09 -8.23
C ILE A 76 7.30 12.29 -9.18
N SER A 77 7.34 13.53 -8.68
CA SER A 77 7.40 14.69 -9.57
C SER A 77 8.56 14.58 -10.56
N LYS A 78 8.29 14.89 -11.82
CA LYS A 78 9.31 15.11 -12.85
C LYS A 78 10.31 16.16 -12.33
N GLY A 79 11.60 15.87 -12.47
CA GLY A 79 12.69 16.73 -11.99
C GLY A 79 13.37 16.28 -10.68
N CYS A 80 12.90 15.22 -10.03
CA CYS A 80 13.65 14.59 -8.93
C CYS A 80 14.93 13.90 -9.45
N ASP A 81 16.09 14.15 -8.82
CA ASP A 81 17.26 13.28 -9.00
C ASP A 81 16.99 11.90 -8.40
N MET A 82 16.89 10.91 -9.28
CA MET A 82 16.63 9.52 -8.89
C MET A 82 17.84 8.86 -8.22
N ASN A 83 19.05 9.36 -8.43
CA ASN A 83 20.26 8.82 -7.80
C ASN A 83 20.38 9.21 -6.32
N ALA A 84 19.67 10.25 -5.89
CA ALA A 84 19.61 10.68 -4.51
C ALA A 84 18.62 9.89 -3.63
N PHE A 85 17.86 8.94 -4.20
CA PHE A 85 17.05 8.00 -3.41
C PHE A 85 17.93 7.06 -2.58
N ARG A 86 17.56 6.85 -1.31
CA ARG A 86 18.27 5.93 -0.40
C ARG A 86 17.34 4.82 0.05
N ALA A 87 17.62 3.59 -0.39
CA ALA A 87 16.90 2.39 0.01
C ALA A 87 17.66 1.61 1.11
N LYS A 88 16.96 1.23 2.19
CA LYS A 88 17.48 0.35 3.25
C LYS A 88 16.47 -0.75 3.56
N PHE A 89 16.89 -2.01 3.45
CA PHE A 89 16.08 -3.16 3.86
C PHE A 89 16.62 -3.76 5.15
N SER A 90 15.77 -3.94 6.16
CA SER A 90 16.13 -4.55 7.45
C SER A 90 14.89 -5.08 8.18
N HIS A 91 14.99 -6.25 8.82
CA HIS A 91 13.91 -6.87 9.62
C HIS A 91 12.57 -7.02 8.88
N GLY A 92 12.60 -7.27 7.57
CA GLY A 92 11.39 -7.39 6.75
C GLY A 92 10.74 -6.04 6.38
N VAL A 93 11.43 -4.91 6.60
CA VAL A 93 10.95 -3.57 6.26
C VAL A 93 11.91 -2.91 5.28
N LEU A 94 11.37 -2.39 4.18
CA LEU A 94 12.07 -1.57 3.20
C LEU A 94 11.74 -0.09 3.47
N LEU A 95 12.77 0.70 3.76
CA LEU A 95 12.71 2.15 3.88
C LEU A 95 13.29 2.77 2.60
N ILE A 96 12.55 3.66 1.96
CA ILE A 96 13.02 4.45 0.82
C ILE A 96 12.91 5.93 1.18
N SER A 97 14.05 6.55 1.47
CA SER A 97 14.13 7.98 1.78
C SER A 97 14.30 8.79 0.51
N MET A 98 13.44 9.79 0.33
CA MET A 98 13.42 10.68 -0.82
C MET A 98 14.36 11.87 -0.59
N PRO A 99 14.96 12.47 -1.63
CA PRO A 99 15.62 13.77 -1.49
C PRO A 99 14.61 14.84 -1.02
N LYS A 100 15.10 15.93 -0.40
CA LYS A 100 14.24 16.98 0.16
C LYS A 100 13.52 17.82 -0.90
N GLU A 101 14.00 17.79 -2.14
CA GLU A 101 13.48 18.57 -3.27
C GLU A 101 12.30 17.86 -3.98
N VAL A 102 11.88 16.69 -3.50
CA VAL A 102 10.83 15.89 -4.14
C VAL A 102 9.44 16.37 -3.78
N VAL A 103 8.73 16.85 -4.79
CA VAL A 103 7.29 17.14 -4.70
C VAL A 103 6.53 15.84 -5.03
N MET A 104 6.22 15.03 -4.01
CA MET A 104 5.39 13.84 -4.23
C MET A 104 4.02 14.25 -4.81
N GLU A 105 3.64 13.69 -5.96
CA GLU A 105 2.30 13.88 -6.51
C GLU A 105 1.30 13.27 -5.52
N LYS A 106 0.36 14.07 -5.00
CA LYS A 106 -0.35 13.81 -3.73
C LYS A 106 -1.33 12.63 -3.72
N ASN A 107 -1.34 11.81 -4.78
CA ASN A 107 -2.26 10.70 -4.97
C ASN A 107 -1.63 9.30 -4.74
N PHE A 108 -0.36 9.22 -4.31
CA PHE A 108 0.28 7.92 -3.96
C PHE A 108 -0.12 7.44 -2.57
N ILE A 109 -1.38 6.99 -2.52
CA ILE A 109 -1.87 6.08 -1.51
C ILE A 109 -1.10 4.76 -1.65
N CYS A 110 -0.18 4.47 -0.74
CA CYS A 110 -0.06 3.07 -0.36
C CYS A 110 -1.21 2.74 0.60
N GLY A 111 -1.87 1.62 0.34
CA GLY A 111 -2.93 1.00 1.13
C GLY A 111 -3.63 1.91 2.15
N VAL A 112 -4.50 2.82 1.69
CA VAL A 112 -5.57 3.28 2.59
C VAL A 112 -6.44 2.06 2.83
N GLU A 113 -6.42 1.56 4.05
CA GLU A 113 -7.52 0.80 4.61
C GLU A 113 -8.77 1.69 4.57
N THR A 114 -9.51 1.65 3.46
CA THR A 114 -10.86 2.22 3.43
C THR A 114 -11.76 1.29 4.24
N GLY A 115 -11.70 1.42 5.56
CA GLY A 115 -12.80 1.12 6.48
C GLY A 115 -14.01 2.01 6.18
N LYS A 116 -14.54 1.95 4.96
CA LYS A 116 -15.58 2.84 4.43
C LYS A 116 -16.96 2.16 4.52
N ARG A 117 -17.35 1.83 5.75
CA ARG A 117 -18.73 1.48 6.13
C ARG A 117 -19.21 2.31 7.32
N ILE A 118 -19.13 3.64 7.20
CA ILE A 118 -19.71 4.59 8.16
C ILE A 118 -20.76 5.53 7.49
N ALA A 119 -21.14 5.27 6.24
CA ALA A 119 -22.11 6.09 5.51
C ALA A 119 -23.56 5.96 6.05
N SER A 120 -23.89 4.86 6.75
CA SER A 120 -25.28 4.52 7.11
C SER A 120 -25.74 5.00 8.50
N ILE A 121 -24.81 5.30 9.41
CA ILE A 121 -25.15 5.56 10.83
C ILE A 121 -25.88 6.90 11.01
N LYS A 122 -25.54 7.93 10.22
CA LYS A 122 -26.14 9.28 10.36
C LYS A 122 -27.65 9.29 10.11
N PHE A 123 -28.15 8.47 9.19
CA PHE A 123 -29.59 8.43 8.86
C PHE A 123 -30.39 7.67 9.93
N ALA A 124 -29.84 6.58 10.47
CA ALA A 124 -30.48 5.79 11.52
C ALA A 124 -30.74 6.60 12.80
N ILE A 125 -29.77 7.42 13.25
CA ILE A 125 -29.91 8.25 14.46
C ILE A 125 -31.04 9.28 14.29
N VAL A 126 -31.14 9.94 13.12
CA VAL A 126 -32.20 10.92 12.83
C VAL A 126 -33.58 10.27 12.85
N VAL A 127 -33.74 9.10 12.23
CA VAL A 127 -35.03 8.37 12.21
C VAL A 127 -35.46 7.96 13.63
N VAL A 128 -34.54 7.46 14.46
CA VAL A 128 -34.86 7.08 15.85
C VAL A 128 -35.32 8.28 16.68
N ILE A 129 -34.67 9.44 16.55
CA ILE A 129 -35.05 10.65 17.29
C ILE A 129 -36.44 11.16 16.85
N VAL A 130 -36.72 11.18 15.54
CA VAL A 130 -38.03 11.62 15.03
C VAL A 130 -39.16 10.67 15.47
N VAL A 131 -38.93 9.35 15.46
CA VAL A 131 -39.92 8.37 15.94
C VAL A 131 -40.13 8.48 17.45
N ALA A 132 -39.05 8.67 18.24
CA ALA A 132 -39.16 8.84 19.69
C ALA A 132 -39.93 10.12 20.07
N LEU A 133 -39.64 11.25 19.42
CA LEU A 133 -40.38 12.51 19.66
C LEU A 133 -41.83 12.41 19.17
N GLY A 134 -42.07 11.86 17.99
CA GLY A 134 -43.43 11.69 17.45
C GLY A 134 -44.31 10.77 18.30
N THR A 135 -43.76 9.66 18.81
CA THR A 135 -44.49 8.75 19.71
C THR A 135 -44.68 9.32 21.12
N TYR A 136 -43.75 10.16 21.60
CA TYR A 136 -43.90 10.89 22.86
C TYR A 136 -45.02 11.94 22.78
N ILE A 137 -45.04 12.75 21.71
CA ILE A 137 -46.09 13.76 21.49
C ILE A 137 -47.45 13.08 21.29
N ALA A 138 -47.55 12.01 20.50
CA ALA A 138 -48.80 11.28 20.29
C ALA A 138 -49.34 10.54 21.55
N ARG A 139 -48.57 10.49 22.65
CA ARG A 139 -49.01 9.98 23.97
C ARG A 139 -49.41 11.07 24.95
N LEU A 140 -49.35 12.35 24.56
CA LEU A 140 -49.69 13.49 25.41
C LEU A 140 -51.09 14.10 25.13
N ASP A 141 -51.80 13.58 24.13
CA ASP A 141 -53.19 13.92 23.78
C ASP A 141 -54.19 12.78 24.11
N ILE A 142 -53.92 12.00 25.17
CA ILE A 142 -54.82 10.95 25.73
C ILE A 142 -54.83 11.00 27.26
#